data_AF-A0A958Q9S7-F1
#
_entry.id   AF-A0A958Q9S7-F1
#
_cell.length_a   1.000
_cell.length_b   1.000
_cell.length_c   1.000
_cell.angle_alpha   90.00
_cell.angle_beta   90.00
_cell.angle_gamma   90.00
#
_symmetry.space_group_name_H-M   'P 1'
#
loop_
_entity.id
_entity.type
_entity.pdbx_description
1 polymer ?
#
loop_
_entity_poly.entity_id
_entity_poly.type
_entity_poly.pdbx_seq_one_letter_code
_entity_poly.pdbx_strand_id
1 'polypeptide(L)'
;PQATIQLIEETEKRLGVKLPGLLRSLYQTQNGGYVGWLFAPMRSNPRFNTDDWRGVFSIDFCELRPLEYLLTLDDALQDYSEELGDRVPKNASRMVVLSQRYLDVTCLDYSQTGEPKVFIADFDIYSSKQELRVDDFATFFESLKRLQS
;
A
#
# COMPACT_ATOMS: atom_id res chain seq x y z
N PRO A 1 16.24 6.09 -8.89
CA PRO A 1 17.14 6.94 -8.07
C PRO A 1 16.95 6.57 -6.60
N GLN A 2 17.95 6.73 -5.74
CA GLN A 2 17.84 6.46 -4.30
C GLN A 2 17.30 7.68 -3.56
N ALA A 3 16.48 7.48 -2.54
CA ALA A 3 16.03 8.58 -1.68
C ALA A 3 17.12 8.97 -0.68
N THR A 4 17.31 10.27 -0.47
CA THR A 4 18.15 10.78 0.62
C THR A 4 17.39 10.70 1.95
N ILE A 5 18.12 10.72 3.07
CA ILE A 5 17.52 10.82 4.41
C ILE A 5 16.66 12.09 4.50
N GLN A 6 17.15 13.20 3.93
CA GLN A 6 16.42 14.47 3.90
C GLN A 6 15.07 14.35 3.19
N LEU A 7 15.02 13.71 2.01
CA LEU A 7 13.76 13.52 1.28
C LEU A 7 12.75 12.68 2.08
N ILE A 8 13.23 11.65 2.78
CA ILE A 8 12.39 10.82 3.66
C ILE A 8 11.81 11.67 4.79
N GLU A 9 12.65 12.45 5.49
CA GLU A 9 12.21 13.28 6.62
C GLU A 9 11.27 14.41 6.20
N GLU A 10 11.51 15.02 5.04
CA GLU A 10 10.61 16.03 4.45
C GLU A 10 9.25 15.41 4.09
N THR A 11 9.24 14.20 3.53
CA THR A 11 8.02 13.46 3.21
C THR A 11 7.24 13.06 4.45
N GLU A 12 7.92 12.52 5.46
CA GLU A 12 7.33 12.21 6.77
C GLU A 12 6.70 13.45 7.42
N LYS A 13 7.42 14.58 7.38
CA LYS A 13 6.92 15.86 7.90
C LYS A 13 5.70 16.35 7.12
N ARG A 14 5.74 16.26 5.78
CA ARG A 14 4.63 16.67 4.89
C ARG A 14 3.37 15.84 5.15
N LEU A 15 3.53 14.54 5.38
CA LEU A 15 2.43 13.61 5.63
C LEU A 15 2.02 13.54 7.12
N GLY A 16 2.82 14.11 8.03
CA GLY A 16 2.58 14.04 9.47
C GLY A 16 2.73 12.63 10.07
N VAL A 17 3.55 11.77 9.47
CA VAL A 17 3.73 10.36 9.90
C VAL A 17 5.21 9.99 9.98
N LYS A 18 5.50 8.84 10.59
CA LYS A 18 6.81 8.19 10.50
C LYS A 18 6.69 6.92 9.67
N LEU A 19 7.49 6.80 8.61
CA LEU A 19 7.49 5.63 7.76
C LEU A 19 8.12 4.45 8.50
N PRO A 20 7.61 3.21 8.32
CA PRO A 20 8.23 2.01 8.88
C PRO A 20 9.72 1.92 8.53
N GLY A 21 10.55 1.48 9.48
CA GLY A 21 12.01 1.44 9.33
C GLY A 21 12.46 0.68 8.07
N LEU A 22 11.86 -0.49 7.82
CA LEU A 22 12.14 -1.27 6.61
C LEU A 22 11.76 -0.52 5.33
N LEU A 23 10.61 0.17 5.30
CA LEU A 23 10.19 0.94 4.14
C LEU A 23 11.15 2.11 3.86
N ARG A 24 11.65 2.77 4.91
CA ARG A 24 12.71 3.79 4.77
C ARG A 24 13.95 3.21 4.09
N SER A 25 14.42 2.04 4.54
CA SER A 25 15.56 1.36 3.93
C SER A 25 15.33 0.96 2.46
N LEU A 26 14.10 0.55 2.11
CA LEU A 26 13.74 0.28 0.72
C LEU A 26 13.80 1.57 -0.13
N TYR A 27 13.26 2.68 0.35
CA TYR A 27 13.35 3.96 -0.36
C TYR A 27 14.79 4.48 -0.53
N GLN A 28 15.66 4.22 0.44
CA GLN A 28 17.10 4.50 0.32
C GLN A 28 17.79 3.61 -0.73
N THR A 29 17.24 2.43 -1.02
CA THR A 29 17.75 1.55 -2.09
C THR A 29 17.17 1.93 -3.45
N GLN A 30 15.90 2.31 -3.48
CA GLN A 30 15.15 2.67 -4.67
C GLN A 30 13.95 3.56 -4.31
N ASN A 31 13.94 4.81 -4.78
CA ASN A 31 12.84 5.75 -4.60
C ASN A 31 11.66 5.43 -5.52
N GLY A 32 10.88 4.40 -5.18
CA GLY A 32 9.72 3.99 -5.95
C GLY A 32 10.05 3.35 -7.31
N GLY A 33 9.06 3.27 -8.19
CA GLY A 33 9.14 2.59 -9.49
C GLY A 33 8.81 1.10 -9.41
N TYR A 34 9.14 0.39 -10.49
CA TYR A 34 8.75 -1.01 -10.69
C TYR A 34 9.36 -1.96 -9.63
N VAL A 35 8.50 -2.76 -9.00
CA VAL A 35 8.85 -3.79 -8.00
C VAL A 35 8.55 -5.23 -8.47
N GLY A 36 7.90 -5.34 -9.63
CA GLY A 36 7.48 -6.61 -10.24
C GLY A 36 6.30 -7.27 -9.55
N TRP A 37 5.96 -8.45 -10.04
CA TRP A 37 4.76 -9.16 -9.63
C TRP A 37 4.92 -9.75 -8.23
N LEU A 38 4.40 -9.02 -7.24
CA LEU A 38 4.43 -9.38 -5.84
C LEU A 38 3.02 -9.69 -5.35
N PHE A 39 2.90 -10.79 -4.63
CA PHE A 39 1.66 -11.30 -4.09
C PHE A 39 1.79 -11.54 -2.59
N ALA A 40 0.74 -11.21 -1.84
CA ALA A 40 0.59 -11.58 -0.44
C ALA A 40 -0.47 -12.68 -0.28
N PRO A 41 -0.29 -13.60 0.68
CA PRO A 41 -1.28 -14.63 0.96
C PRO A 41 -2.49 -14.03 1.66
N MET A 42 -3.69 -14.39 1.20
CA MET A 42 -4.96 -13.98 1.82
C MET A 42 -5.34 -14.82 3.04
N ARG A 43 -4.65 -15.95 3.25
CA ARG A 43 -4.90 -16.91 4.33
C ARG A 43 -3.68 -17.76 4.64
N SER A 44 -3.70 -18.43 5.80
CA SER A 44 -2.71 -19.44 6.14
C SER A 44 -2.72 -20.61 5.15
N ASN A 45 -1.54 -21.06 4.73
CA ASN A 45 -1.36 -22.16 3.76
C ASN A 45 -2.13 -21.95 2.43
N PRO A 46 -1.77 -20.91 1.65
CA PRO A 46 -2.46 -20.59 0.41
C PRO A 46 -2.25 -21.69 -0.65
N ARG A 47 -3.30 -22.04 -1.37
CA ARG A 47 -3.24 -22.88 -2.58
C ARG A 47 -2.74 -22.04 -3.74
N PHE A 48 -2.30 -22.69 -4.80
CA PHE A 48 -1.92 -22.02 -6.04
C PHE A 48 -3.16 -21.67 -6.88
N ASN A 49 -3.90 -20.64 -6.46
CA ASN A 49 -5.07 -20.09 -7.16
C ASN A 49 -5.22 -18.57 -6.91
N THR A 50 -6.13 -17.91 -7.60
CA THR A 50 -6.34 -16.46 -7.49
C THR A 50 -7.12 -16.02 -6.24
N ASP A 51 -7.76 -16.95 -5.54
CA ASP A 51 -8.56 -16.63 -4.34
C ASP A 51 -7.68 -16.53 -3.08
N ASP A 52 -6.58 -17.26 -3.07
CA ASP A 52 -5.70 -17.37 -1.90
C ASP A 52 -4.52 -16.37 -1.95
N TRP A 53 -4.37 -15.63 -3.06
CA TRP A 53 -3.28 -14.68 -3.30
C TRP A 53 -3.79 -13.34 -3.81
N ARG A 54 -3.27 -12.25 -3.25
CA ARG A 54 -3.59 -10.87 -3.64
C ARG A 54 -2.36 -10.19 -4.21
N GLY A 55 -2.45 -9.60 -5.40
CA GLY A 55 -1.40 -8.73 -5.94
C GLY A 55 -1.31 -7.45 -5.10
N VAL A 56 -0.10 -6.97 -4.78
CA VAL A 56 0.08 -5.95 -3.73
C VAL A 56 0.62 -4.59 -4.18
N PHE A 57 0.84 -4.40 -5.48
CA PHE A 57 1.32 -3.14 -6.05
C PHE A 57 0.64 -2.83 -7.39
N SER A 58 -0.66 -3.16 -7.49
CA SER A 58 -1.46 -3.18 -8.73
C SER A 58 -0.87 -4.14 -9.77
N ILE A 59 -1.52 -5.29 -10.02
CA ILE A 59 -0.91 -6.43 -10.74
C ILE A 59 -0.41 -6.11 -12.16
N ASP A 60 -0.97 -5.10 -12.82
CA ASP A 60 -0.62 -4.62 -14.16
C ASP A 60 0.43 -3.50 -14.17
N PHE A 61 0.60 -2.78 -13.06
CA PHE A 61 1.52 -1.64 -12.94
C PHE A 61 2.77 -1.96 -12.11
N CYS A 62 2.59 -2.70 -11.02
CA CYS A 62 3.64 -3.23 -10.16
C CYS A 62 4.63 -2.16 -9.70
N GLU A 63 4.10 -1.04 -9.22
CA GLU A 63 4.89 0.14 -8.88
C GLU A 63 4.70 0.54 -7.42
N LEU A 64 5.81 0.85 -6.77
CA LEU A 64 5.86 1.60 -5.52
C LEU A 64 5.94 3.09 -5.84
N ARG A 65 5.06 3.92 -5.28
CA ARG A 65 5.09 5.37 -5.47
C ARG A 65 6.40 5.97 -4.92
N PRO A 66 7.08 6.84 -5.68
CA PRO A 66 8.17 7.65 -5.15
C PRO A 66 7.70 8.54 -3.98
N LEU A 67 8.62 8.85 -3.06
CA LEU A 67 8.33 9.59 -1.82
C LEU A 67 7.63 10.93 -2.08
N GLU A 68 8.08 11.69 -3.07
CA GLU A 68 7.53 12.98 -3.47
C GLU A 68 6.06 12.91 -3.91
N TYR A 69 5.59 11.73 -4.32
CA TYR A 69 4.23 11.48 -4.78
C TYR A 69 3.41 10.66 -3.79
N LEU A 70 3.90 10.41 -2.58
CA LEU A 70 3.05 9.86 -1.52
C LEU A 70 2.01 10.90 -1.09
N LEU A 71 0.76 10.46 -0.93
CA LEU A 71 -0.39 11.25 -0.48
C LEU A 71 -1.29 10.40 0.41
N THR A 72 -2.28 11.03 1.03
CA THR A 72 -3.29 10.30 1.80
C THR A 72 -4.26 9.56 0.86
N LEU A 73 -4.97 8.55 1.37
CA LEU A 73 -5.99 7.85 0.61
C LEU A 73 -7.17 8.77 0.28
N ASP A 74 -7.48 9.71 1.17
CA ASP A 74 -8.51 10.72 0.97
C ASP A 74 -8.19 11.60 -0.25
N ASP A 75 -6.97 12.16 -0.29
CA ASP A 75 -6.49 12.94 -1.44
C ASP A 75 -6.47 12.09 -2.73
N ALA A 76 -6.10 10.81 -2.62
CA ALA A 76 -5.95 9.90 -3.75
C ALA A 76 -7.29 9.47 -4.39
N LEU A 77 -8.38 9.58 -3.64
CA LEU A 77 -9.72 9.19 -4.06
C LEU A 77 -10.66 10.38 -4.21
N GLN A 78 -10.16 11.62 -4.07
CA GLN A 78 -10.97 12.83 -4.11
C GLN A 78 -11.84 12.90 -5.39
N ASP A 79 -11.25 12.57 -6.54
CA ASP A 79 -11.93 12.58 -7.84
C ASP A 79 -13.02 11.49 -7.98
N TYR A 80 -13.02 10.49 -7.10
CA TYR A 80 -13.98 9.37 -7.07
C TYR A 80 -14.97 9.45 -5.91
N SER A 81 -14.91 10.51 -5.09
CA SER A 81 -15.64 10.59 -3.82
C SER A 81 -17.15 10.46 -3.97
N GLU A 82 -17.74 11.03 -5.03
CA GLU A 82 -19.18 10.91 -5.32
C GLU A 82 -19.61 9.47 -5.65
N GLU A 83 -18.77 8.74 -6.39
CA GLU A 83 -19.05 7.36 -6.81
C GLU A 83 -18.82 6.35 -5.68
N LEU A 84 -17.80 6.61 -4.85
CA LEU A 84 -17.41 5.70 -3.78
C LEU A 84 -18.30 5.83 -2.54
N GLY A 85 -18.73 7.04 -2.19
CA GLY A 85 -19.55 7.29 -1.01
C GLY A 85 -19.00 6.59 0.24
N ASP A 86 -19.84 5.79 0.90
CA ASP A 86 -19.50 5.06 2.13
C ASP A 86 -18.44 3.95 1.97
N ARG A 87 -17.99 3.67 0.74
CA ARG A 87 -16.91 2.70 0.47
C ARG A 87 -15.55 3.26 0.89
N VAL A 88 -15.38 4.58 0.93
CA VAL A 88 -14.14 5.20 1.39
C VAL A 88 -14.00 4.99 2.91
N PRO A 89 -12.87 4.45 3.41
CA PRO A 89 -12.66 4.29 4.84
C PRO A 89 -12.74 5.64 5.56
N LYS A 90 -13.47 5.71 6.69
CA LYS A 90 -13.60 6.95 7.49
C LYS A 90 -12.27 7.53 7.96
N ASN A 91 -11.22 6.71 8.00
CA ASN A 91 -9.85 7.06 8.37
C ASN A 91 -8.93 7.30 7.16
N ALA A 92 -9.45 7.47 5.94
CA ALA A 92 -8.66 7.60 4.71
C ALA A 92 -7.60 8.71 4.77
N SER A 93 -7.86 9.82 5.46
CA SER A 93 -6.90 10.91 5.67
C SER A 93 -5.70 10.52 6.55
N ARG A 94 -5.76 9.37 7.23
CA ARG A 94 -4.68 8.77 8.02
C ARG A 94 -4.06 7.55 7.33
N MET A 95 -4.36 7.34 6.05
CA MET A 95 -3.84 6.22 5.27
C MET A 95 -2.91 6.75 4.18
N VAL A 96 -1.66 6.34 4.14
CA VAL A 96 -0.68 6.79 3.13
C VAL A 96 -0.61 5.80 1.99
N VAL A 97 -0.83 6.25 0.75
CA VAL A 97 -0.88 5.39 -0.44
C VAL A 97 0.51 5.09 -0.97
N LEU A 98 0.93 3.82 -0.87
CA LEU A 98 2.19 3.31 -1.42
C LEU A 98 2.07 2.92 -2.90
N SER A 99 0.87 2.54 -3.36
CA SER A 99 0.60 2.22 -4.75
C SER A 99 -0.87 2.39 -5.03
N GLN A 100 -1.18 2.81 -6.26
CA GLN A 100 -2.54 2.95 -6.73
C GLN A 100 -2.59 2.79 -8.24
N ARG A 101 -3.55 2.00 -8.71
CA ARG A 101 -3.98 1.95 -10.09
C ARG A 101 -5.51 2.05 -10.11
N TYR A 102 -6.03 3.20 -10.53
CA TYR A 102 -7.44 3.53 -10.38
C TYR A 102 -7.88 3.39 -8.91
N LEU A 103 -8.69 2.37 -8.62
CA LEU A 103 -9.28 2.09 -7.32
C LEU A 103 -8.62 0.90 -6.59
N ASP A 104 -7.64 0.21 -7.21
CA ASP A 104 -6.77 -0.75 -6.53
C ASP A 104 -5.65 0.00 -5.81
N VAL A 105 -5.61 -0.09 -4.48
CA VAL A 105 -4.67 0.64 -3.63
C VAL A 105 -3.93 -0.28 -2.67
N THR A 106 -2.70 0.12 -2.35
CA THR A 106 -1.94 -0.40 -1.21
C THR A 106 -1.50 0.76 -0.34
N CYS A 107 -1.84 0.71 0.94
CA CYS A 107 -1.71 1.80 1.88
C CYS A 107 -1.04 1.37 3.19
N LEU A 108 -0.46 2.33 3.89
CA LEU A 108 -0.16 2.26 5.32
C LEU A 108 -1.28 2.93 6.11
N ASP A 109 -1.92 2.22 7.02
CA ASP A 109 -3.02 2.70 7.87
C ASP A 109 -2.49 3.13 9.25
N TYR A 110 -2.46 4.45 9.48
CA TYR A 110 -2.03 5.07 10.74
C TYR A 110 -3.21 5.40 11.66
N SER A 111 -4.38 4.77 11.51
CA SER A 111 -5.55 5.06 12.35
C SER A 111 -5.34 4.74 13.84
N GLN A 112 -4.46 3.80 14.15
CA GLN A 112 -4.08 3.41 15.50
C GLN A 112 -2.68 3.93 15.87
N THR A 113 -2.39 4.02 17.17
CA THR A 113 -1.06 4.37 17.67
C THR A 113 -0.11 3.17 17.54
N GLY A 114 1.13 3.41 17.12
CA GLY A 114 2.15 2.37 16.96
C GLY A 114 2.61 2.25 15.50
N GLU A 115 3.05 1.05 15.11
CA GLU A 115 3.37 0.73 13.72
C GLU A 115 2.09 0.78 12.85
N PRO A 116 2.17 1.34 11.63
CA PRO A 116 1.03 1.35 10.73
C PRO A 116 0.77 -0.04 10.17
N LYS A 117 -0.50 -0.38 10.03
CA LYS A 117 -0.93 -1.60 9.35
C LYS A 117 -0.78 -1.43 7.84
N VAL A 118 -0.61 -2.52 7.11
CA VAL A 118 -0.76 -2.51 5.65
C VAL A 118 -2.22 -2.81 5.31
N PHE A 119 -2.82 -1.97 4.46
CA PHE A 119 -4.16 -2.15 3.93
C PHE A 119 -4.11 -2.20 2.41
N ILE A 120 -4.75 -3.21 1.82
CA ILE A 120 -4.88 -3.37 0.37
C ILE A 120 -6.36 -3.52 0.07
N ALA A 121 -6.86 -2.79 -0.91
CA ALA A 121 -8.25 -2.87 -1.32
C ALA A 121 -8.41 -2.51 -2.79
N ASP A 122 -9.48 -3.02 -3.39
CA ASP A 122 -9.96 -2.59 -4.70
C ASP A 122 -11.36 -1.98 -4.51
N PHE A 123 -11.44 -0.65 -4.63
CA PHE A 123 -12.69 0.09 -4.50
C PHE A 123 -13.53 0.10 -5.80
N ASP A 124 -13.16 -0.65 -6.83
CA ASP A 124 -14.07 -0.91 -7.95
C ASP A 124 -15.00 -2.10 -7.61
N ILE A 125 -14.49 -3.06 -6.85
CA ILE A 125 -15.22 -4.28 -6.47
C ILE A 125 -16.09 -4.03 -5.23
N TYR A 126 -17.38 -4.36 -5.30
CA TYR A 126 -18.34 -4.28 -4.17
C TYR A 126 -18.21 -5.44 -3.17
N SER A 127 -17.00 -5.98 -2.97
CA SER A 127 -16.77 -7.14 -2.12
C SER A 127 -15.47 -6.99 -1.33
N SER A 128 -15.58 -7.03 0.00
CA SER A 128 -14.44 -7.02 0.92
C SER A 128 -13.54 -8.26 0.82
N LYS A 129 -13.91 -9.28 0.03
CA LYS A 129 -13.09 -10.50 -0.15
C LYS A 129 -11.69 -10.26 -0.74
N GLN A 130 -11.45 -9.09 -1.34
CA GLN A 130 -10.16 -8.70 -1.91
C GLN A 130 -9.41 -7.70 -1.02
N GLU A 131 -9.95 -7.39 0.17
CA GLU A 131 -9.28 -6.57 1.17
C GLU A 131 -8.29 -7.41 1.98
N LEU A 132 -7.05 -6.93 2.09
CA LEU A 132 -6.03 -7.51 2.94
C LEU A 132 -5.61 -6.50 4.01
N ARG A 133 -5.52 -6.96 5.26
CA ARG A 133 -4.92 -6.23 6.37
C ARG A 133 -3.79 -7.04 6.97
N VAL A 134 -2.62 -6.41 7.11
CA VAL A 134 -1.45 -6.98 7.78
C VAL A 134 -1.04 -6.03 8.90
N ASP A 135 -0.66 -6.57 10.05
CA ASP A 135 -0.45 -5.77 11.26
C ASP A 135 0.71 -4.78 11.17
N ASP A 136 1.70 -5.04 10.31
CA ASP A 136 2.83 -4.14 10.08
C ASP A 136 3.48 -4.39 8.71
N PHE A 137 4.35 -3.45 8.31
CA PHE A 137 5.03 -3.50 7.02
C PHE A 137 6.10 -4.61 6.93
N ALA A 138 6.75 -4.97 8.03
CA ALA A 138 7.79 -6.00 8.01
C ALA A 138 7.18 -7.39 7.78
N THR A 139 6.12 -7.73 8.53
CA THR A 139 5.31 -8.94 8.34
C THR A 139 4.74 -9.01 6.93
N PHE A 140 4.23 -7.88 6.42
CA PHE A 140 3.77 -7.78 5.03
C PHE A 140 4.89 -8.12 4.04
N PHE A 141 6.05 -7.47 4.16
CA PHE A 141 7.18 -7.66 3.27
C PHE A 141 7.69 -9.12 3.27
N GLU A 142 7.79 -9.75 4.43
CA GLU A 142 8.20 -11.17 4.58
C GLU A 142 7.20 -12.14 3.93
N SER A 143 5.91 -11.79 3.96
CA SER A 143 4.85 -12.59 3.36
C SER A 143 4.91 -12.62 1.83
N LEU A 144 5.54 -11.61 1.19
CA LEU A 144 5.51 -11.44 -0.25
C LEU A 144 6.14 -12.62 -0.99
N LYS A 145 5.53 -12.99 -2.11
CA LYS A 145 6.03 -13.99 -3.04
C LYS A 145 5.97 -13.48 -4.47
N ARG A 146 6.92 -13.94 -5.27
CA ARG A 146 6.81 -13.92 -6.74
C ARG A 146 6.22 -15.24 -7.15
N LEU A 147 5.00 -15.23 -7.69
CA LEU A 147 4.43 -16.44 -8.28
C LEU A 147 5.14 -16.65 -9.61
N GLN A 148 6.06 -17.62 -9.66
CA GLN A 148 6.64 -18.05 -10.93
C GLN A 148 5.59 -18.89 -11.67
N SER A 149 5.42 -18.61 -12.96
CA SER A 149 4.63 -19.41 -13.91
C SER A 149 5.24 -20.77 -14.15
#